data_AF-A0A520IMS7-F1
#
_entry.id   AF-A0A520IMS7-F1
#
_cell.length_a   1.000
_cell.length_b   1.000
_cell.length_c   1.000
_cell.angle_alpha   90.00
_cell.angle_beta   90.00
_cell.angle_gamma   90.00
#
_symmetry.space_group_name_H-M   'P 1'
#
loop_
_entity.id
_entity.type
_entity.pdbx_description
1 polymer ?
#
loop_
_entity_poly.entity_id
_entity_poly.type
_entity_poly.pdbx_seq_one_letter_code
_entity_poly.pdbx_strand_id
1 'polypeptide(L)' 'MEEYLFEGEIQGQYRTLQIYPKSELPNQYLVHWDGFEVGTIKKEEGKWQSEDAALKDSVPEIGAFIDKHEEKIKKEG' A
#
# COMPACT_ATOMS: atom_id res chain seq x y z
N MET A 1 -11.87 -9.34 4.19
CA MET A 1 -11.21 -8.22 3.50
C MET A 1 -9.85 -8.76 3.10
N GLU A 2 -9.50 -8.70 1.82
CA GLU A 2 -8.19 -9.16 1.36
C GLU A 2 -7.14 -8.16 1.83
N GLU A 3 -6.21 -8.62 2.66
CA GLU A 3 -5.03 -7.86 3.06
C GLU A 3 -3.92 -8.08 2.02
N TYR A 4 -3.24 -7.01 1.61
CA TYR A 4 -2.09 -7.13 0.73
C TYR A 4 -0.82 -7.15 1.57
N LEU A 5 -0.05 -8.21 1.44
CA LEU A 5 1.25 -8.35 2.10
C LEU A 5 2.35 -7.95 1.11
N PHE A 6 3.04 -6.85 1.39
CA PHE A 6 4.24 -6.46 0.67
C PHE A 6 5.46 -6.87 1.49
N GLU A 7 6.25 -7.80 0.97
CA GLU A 7 7.52 -8.20 1.55
C GLU A 7 8.63 -7.68 0.63
N GLY A 8 9.40 -6.71 1.13
CA GLY A 8 10.41 -6.04 0.31
C GLY A 8 11.48 -5.37 1.13
N GLU A 9 12.56 -4.99 0.46
CA GLU A 9 13.62 -4.20 1.07
C GLU A 9 13.24 -2.71 0.98
N ILE A 10 12.94 -2.09 2.11
CA ILE A 10 12.68 -0.65 2.20
C ILE A 10 13.81 -0.01 2.99
N GLN A 11 14.48 0.97 2.38
CA GLN A 11 15.64 1.66 2.95
C GLN A 11 16.79 0.71 3.36
N GLY A 12 17.00 -0.37 2.60
CA GLY A 12 18.08 -1.34 2.89
C GLY A 12 17.77 -2.32 4.02
N GLN A 13 16.52 -2.39 4.49
CA GLN A 13 16.06 -3.40 5.43
C GLN A 13 14.87 -4.18 4.86
N TYR A 14 14.95 -5.51 4.94
CA TYR A 14 13.84 -6.39 4.61
C TYR A 14 12.73 -6.20 5.65
N ARG A 15 11.56 -5.77 5.20
CA ARG A 15 10.42 -5.46 6.06
C ARG A 15 9.14 -5.95 5.43
N THR A 16 8.22 -6.37 6.30
CA THR A 16 6.88 -6.77 5.91
C THR A 16 5.92 -5.62 6.15
N LEU A 17 5.27 -5.23 5.08
CA LEU A 17 4.26 -4.20 4.98
C LEU A 17 2.90 -4.88 4.84
N GLN A 18 1.97 -4.60 5.74
CA GLN A 18 0.59 -5.05 5.63
C GLN A 18 -0.26 -3.88 5.17
N ILE A 19 -0.95 -4.05 4.05
CA ILE A 19 -1.74 -3.02 3.41
C ILE A 19 -3.20 -3.46 3.43
N TYR A 20 -4.04 -2.68 4.10
CA TYR A 20 -5.45 -2.97 4.28
C TYR A 20 -6.28 -2.00 3.43
N PRO A 21 -7.00 -2.46 2.40
CA PRO A 21 -7.91 -1.62 1.64
C PRO A 21 -9.06 -1.17 2.55
N LYS A 22 -9.38 0.13 2.55
CA LYS A 22 -10.55 0.64 3.27
C LYS A 22 -11.80 0.39 2.44
N SER A 23 -12.70 -0.47 2.92
CA SER A 23 -13.97 -0.76 2.21
C SER A 23 -14.84 0.48 1.99
N GLU A 24 -14.73 1.51 2.83
CA GLU A 24 -15.48 2.76 2.69
C GLU A 24 -14.90 3.68 1.60
N LEU A 25 -13.62 3.53 1.25
CA LEU A 25 -12.89 4.41 0.34
C LEU A 25 -12.02 3.55 -0.59
N PRO A 26 -12.48 3.23 -1.82
CA PRO A 26 -11.83 2.27 -2.71
C PRO A 26 -10.43 2.68 -3.18
N ASN A 27 -10.07 3.95 -2.95
CA ASN A 27 -8.76 4.49 -3.29
C ASN A 27 -7.88 4.74 -2.06
N GLN A 28 -8.26 4.25 -0.87
CA GLN A 28 -7.49 4.39 0.36
C GLN A 28 -7.07 3.05 0.94
N TYR A 29 -5.83 3.01 1.41
CA TYR A 29 -5.18 1.82 1.90
C TYR A 29 -4.42 2.16 3.18
N LEU A 30 -4.75 1.48 4.27
CA LEU A 30 -4.06 1.59 5.54
C LEU A 30 -2.79 0.75 5.49
N VAL A 31 -1.67 1.29 5.95
CA VAL A 31 -0.37 0.65 5.85
C VAL A 31 0.20 0.42 7.25
N HIS A 32 0.55 -0.82 7.53
CA HIS A 32 1.18 -1.26 8.76
C HIS A 32 2.59 -1.76 8.48
N TRP A 33 3.56 -1.37 9.31
CA TRP A 33 4.92 -1.91 9.34
C TRP A 33 5.07 -2.79 10.58
N ASP A 34 5.43 -4.05 10.38
CA ASP A 34 5.73 -4.96 11.49
C ASP A 34 4.59 -5.04 12.54
N GLY A 35 3.34 -4.89 12.09
CA GLY A 35 2.15 -4.85 12.94
C GLY A 35 1.78 -3.48 13.51
N PHE A 36 2.59 -2.44 13.30
CA PHE A 36 2.30 -1.07 13.72
C PHE A 36 1.69 -0.24 12.58
N GLU A 37 0.60 0.46 12.85
CA GLU A 37 0.03 1.43 11.91
C GLU A 37 1.05 2.56 11.65
N VAL A 38 1.46 2.69 10.39
CA VAL A 38 2.41 3.71 9.94
C VAL A 38 1.68 4.92 9.40
N GLY A 39 0.56 4.65 8.72
CA GLY A 39 -0.15 5.67 8.00
C GLY A 39 -1.15 5.13 6.98
N THR A 40 -1.76 6.05 6.24
CA THR A 40 -2.70 5.72 5.17
C THR A 40 -2.20 6.31 3.85
N ILE A 41 -2.21 5.50 2.79
CA ILE A 41 -1.97 5.99 1.43
C ILE A 41 -3.29 6.06 0.67
N LYS A 42 -3.37 7.03 -0.24
CA LYS A 42 -4.54 7.24 -1.10
C LYS A 42 -4.12 7.47 -2.55
N LYS A 43 -4.93 6.98 -3.48
CA LYS A 43 -4.78 7.26 -4.91
C LYS A 43 -5.74 8.38 -5.30
N GLU A 44 -5.19 9.53 -5.66
CA GLU A 44 -5.95 10.70 -6.07
C GLU A 44 -5.48 11.14 -7.47
N GLU A 45 -6.42 11.29 -8.40
CA GLU A 45 -6.13 11.61 -9.82
C GLU A 45 -5.10 10.68 -10.49
N GLY A 46 -5.10 9.40 -10.10
CA GLY A 46 -4.15 8.41 -10.62
C GLY A 46 -2.74 8.49 -10.01
N LYS A 47 -2.53 9.35 -9.01
CA LYS A 47 -1.28 9.46 -8.26
C LYS A 47 -1.45 8.96 -6.84
N TRP A 48 -0.53 8.12 -6.42
CA TRP A 48 -0.44 7.69 -5.03
C TRP A 48 0.15 8.79 -4.17
N GLN A 49 -0.49 9.06 -3.04
CA GLN A 49 -0.13 10.10 -2.09
C GLN A 49 -0.31 9.56 -0.67
N SER A 50 0.51 10.04 0.26
CA SER A 50 0.38 9.75 1.69
C SER A 50 0.55 11.03 2.47
N GLU A 51 -0.25 11.19 3.52
CA GLU A 51 -0.10 12.31 4.46
C GLU A 51 1.00 12.01 5.50
N ASP A 52 1.28 10.73 5.73
CA ASP A 52 2.31 10.26 6.65
C ASP A 52 3.72 10.39 6.05
N ALA A 53 4.58 11.13 6.74
CA ALA A 53 5.97 11.37 6.32
C ALA A 53 6.79 10.07 6.24
N ALA A 54 6.48 9.10 7.10
CA ALA A 54 7.12 7.78 7.12
C ALA A 54 6.91 7.02 5.80
N LEU A 55 5.74 7.15 5.19
CA LEU A 55 5.40 6.46 3.95
C LEU A 55 5.81 7.26 2.72
N LYS A 56 6.11 8.56 2.84
CA LYS A 56 6.32 9.48 1.71
C LYS A 56 7.33 8.98 0.67
N ASP A 57 8.46 8.42 1.11
CA ASP A 57 9.48 7.82 0.24
C ASP A 57 9.03 6.48 -0.35
N SER A 58 8.20 5.72 0.36
CA SER A 58 7.70 4.40 -0.06
C SER A 58 6.37 4.45 -0.82
N VAL A 59 5.66 5.57 -0.85
CA VAL A 59 4.40 5.78 -1.61
C VAL A 59 4.48 5.26 -3.05
N PRO A 60 5.51 5.60 -3.86
CA PRO A 60 5.58 5.11 -5.24
C PRO A 60 5.71 3.58 -5.32
N GLU A 61 6.50 2.96 -4.44
CA GLU A 61 6.67 1.50 -4.40
C GLU A 61 5.39 0.78 -3.96
N ILE A 62 4.79 1.23 -2.86
CA ILE A 62 3.55 0.66 -2.32
C ILE A 62 2.43 0.83 -3.35
N GLY A 63 2.34 2.02 -3.96
CA GLY A 63 1.33 2.31 -4.98
C GLY A 63 1.48 1.43 -6.23
N ALA A 64 2.70 1.21 -6.72
CA ALA A 64 2.96 0.31 -7.83
C ALA A 64 2.63 -1.15 -7.48
N PHE A 65 2.89 -1.57 -6.24
CA PHE A 65 2.52 -2.90 -5.76
C PHE A 65 1.00 -3.12 -5.75
N ILE A 66 0.23 -2.15 -5.20
CA ILE A 66 -1.23 -2.23 -5.18
C ILE A 66 -1.79 -2.28 -6.60
N ASP A 67 -1.32 -1.41 -7.49
CA ASP A 67 -1.79 -1.36 -8.89
C ASP A 67 -1.58 -2.72 -9.59
N LYS A 68 -0.39 -3.31 -9.41
CA LYS A 68 -0.06 -4.63 -9.95
C LYS A 68 -0.92 -5.75 -9.35
N HIS A 69 -1.24 -5.68 -8.05
CA HIS A 69 -2.11 -6.63 -7.39
C HIS A 69 -3.56 -6.50 -7.88
N GLU A 70 -4.10 -5.29 -7.97
CA GLU A 70 -5.42 -5.02 -8.53
C GLU A 70 -5.55 -5.50 -9.98
N GLU A 71 -4.53 -5.24 -10.82
CA GLU A 71 -4.48 -5.75 -12.18
C GLU A 71 -4.48 -7.28 -12.24
N LYS A 72 -3.78 -7.94 -11.32
CA LYS A 72 -3.72 -9.41 -11.23
C LYS A 72 -5.08 -9.99 -10.84
N ILE A 73 -5.74 -9.42 -9.84
CA ILE A 73 -7.09 -9.83 -9.41
C ILE A 73 -8.09 -9.65 -10.56
N LYS A 74 -8.02 -8.54 -11.31
CA LYS A 74 -8.89 -8.30 -12.47
C LYS A 74 -8.65 -9.24 -13.65
N LYS A 75 -7.44 -9.81 -13.79
CA LYS A 75 -7.10 -10.76 -14.86
C LYS A 75 -7.44 -12.21 -14.52
N GLU A 76 -7.51 -12.55 -13.23
CA GLU A 76 -7.88 -13.89 -12.77
C GLU A 76 -9.38 -14.04 -12.45
N GLY A 77 -10.16 -12.96 -12.54
CA GLY A 77 -11.62 -12.93 -12.35
C GLY A 77 -12.44 -12.99 -13.62
#